data_AF-A0A2V8ERX5-F1
#
_entry.id   AF-A0A2V8ERX5-F1
#
_cell.length_a   1.000
_cell.length_b   1.000
_cell.length_c   1.000
_cell.angle_alpha   90.00
_cell.angle_beta   90.00
_cell.angle_gamma   90.00
#
_symmetry.space_group_name_H-M   'P 1'
#
loop_
_entity.id
_entity.type
_entity.pdbx_description
1 polymer ?
#
loop_
_entity_poly.entity_id
_entity_poly.type
_entity_poly.pdbx_seq_one_letter_code
_entity_poly.pdbx_strand_id
1 'polypeptide(L)'
;MSGESKGRPSLASEHSPRVFRLKASAGKVYHAHLVLQRARRLEDVVMALLVCPAHTLALRGILATGALAAALAGSGCIEMVGADLGKYVERDEKHFSVAGKPDVTLSTFDGSIEIRPWDRPDVQVVVEKRGRDKDDVAAIEVNATQTGDHVEVTVTEPKNRGAGGFDIHFNNFRSAKLIVSLPASSDVAARSGDGSIDIERVTGRMQLRSGDGSIRGRRLGGDVTAHTGDGAIKLDGVNGALDVDTGDGSITVAGRLTSVRARSGDGSVTVRAEPGSAPGGDWDIVTGDGSVTLEVPDGFGAELDAHTGDGGIHMQDITLSNVSGTIGKHTVRGRLGSGGPALRVRTGDGSITLRQSLSAERGEP
;
A
#
# COMPACT_ATOMS: atom_id res chain seq x y z
N MET A 1 -32.59 -6.60 62.17
CA MET A 1 -31.42 -6.42 63.05
C MET A 1 -30.22 -6.13 62.16
N SER A 2 -29.49 -5.04 62.46
CA SER A 2 -28.25 -4.54 61.81
C SER A 2 -28.38 -4.10 60.33
N GLY A 3 -28.27 -2.85 59.88
CA GLY A 3 -27.41 -1.70 60.26
C GLY A 3 -26.29 -1.58 59.19
N GLU A 4 -25.85 -0.46 58.59
CA GLU A 4 -25.93 0.99 58.81
C GLU A 4 -25.29 1.65 57.55
N SER A 5 -25.97 2.51 56.79
CA SER A 5 -25.71 3.96 56.60
C SER A 5 -24.26 4.49 56.78
N LYS A 6 -23.71 5.12 55.72
CA LYS A 6 -22.97 6.44 55.65
C LYS A 6 -22.15 6.48 54.34
N GLY A 7 -22.21 7.45 53.44
CA GLY A 7 -22.45 8.89 53.58
C GLY A 7 -21.11 9.65 53.51
N ARG A 8 -20.80 10.27 52.35
CA ARG A 8 -19.59 11.09 52.06
C ARG A 8 -19.38 12.23 53.09
N PRO A 9 -18.18 12.86 53.16
CA PRO A 9 -18.05 14.15 52.46
C PRO A 9 -16.64 14.53 51.94
N SER A 10 -16.69 15.59 51.11
CA SER A 10 -15.67 16.49 50.55
C SER A 10 -14.70 17.15 51.56
N LEU A 11 -13.51 17.56 51.07
CA LEU A 11 -12.73 18.82 51.32
C LEU A 11 -11.24 18.54 50.99
N ALA A 12 -10.60 19.17 49.99
CA ALA A 12 -10.03 20.53 49.95
C ALA A 12 -8.86 20.78 50.93
N SER A 13 -7.65 21.01 50.40
CA SER A 13 -6.55 21.91 50.85
C SER A 13 -5.24 21.43 50.18
N GLU A 14 -4.64 22.21 49.27
CA GLU A 14 -3.78 23.39 49.45
C GLU A 14 -2.32 23.10 49.85
N HIS A 15 -1.43 23.65 49.01
CA HIS A 15 -0.11 24.22 49.30
C HIS A 15 1.04 23.30 49.75
N SER A 16 2.05 23.13 48.88
CA SER A 16 3.28 23.96 48.89
C SER A 16 4.43 23.29 48.10
N PRO A 17 5.10 23.99 47.16
CA PRO A 17 6.21 23.44 46.39
C PRO A 17 7.54 23.52 47.16
N ARG A 18 8.33 22.43 47.10
CA ARG A 18 9.68 22.38 47.66
C ARG A 18 10.68 23.16 46.81
N VAL A 19 11.39 24.05 47.50
CA VAL A 19 12.48 24.92 47.04
C VAL A 19 13.77 24.10 46.87
N PHE A 20 14.37 24.09 45.69
CA PHE A 20 15.80 23.79 45.51
C PHE A 20 16.54 25.09 45.14
N ARG A 21 17.47 25.49 46.02
CA ARG A 21 18.38 26.63 45.81
C ARG A 21 19.49 26.26 44.83
N LEU A 22 19.55 26.92 43.68
CA LEU A 22 20.76 27.05 42.88
C LEU A 22 21.32 28.47 43.07
N LYS A 23 22.54 28.56 43.61
CA LYS A 23 23.31 29.81 43.66
C LYS A 23 23.67 30.21 42.22
N ALA A 24 23.08 31.30 41.75
CA ALA A 24 23.54 32.00 40.54
C ALA A 24 24.61 33.05 40.91
N SER A 25 25.65 33.14 40.09
CA SER A 25 26.61 34.24 40.03
C SER A 25 26.50 34.89 38.65
N ALA A 26 25.87 36.07 38.61
CA ALA A 26 25.96 37.20 37.67
C ALA A 26 26.20 36.95 36.15
N GLY A 27 25.43 37.49 35.20
CA GLY A 27 24.35 38.49 35.24
C GLY A 27 23.89 38.94 33.84
N LYS A 28 22.81 39.75 33.82
CA LYS A 28 22.18 40.54 32.72
C LYS A 28 21.29 39.73 31.74
N VAL A 29 19.97 39.60 31.97
CA VAL A 29 18.84 40.53 31.62
C VAL A 29 18.76 40.75 30.10
N TYR A 30 17.74 40.26 29.36
CA TYR A 30 16.35 40.76 29.28
C TYR A 30 15.29 39.69 28.94
N HIS A 31 14.08 39.91 29.46
CA HIS A 31 12.79 39.31 29.07
C HIS A 31 12.33 39.76 27.68
N ALA A 32 11.58 38.89 26.98
CA ALA A 32 10.31 39.29 26.34
C ALA A 32 9.42 38.06 26.07
N HIS A 33 8.13 38.26 26.33
CA HIS A 33 7.06 37.30 26.54
C HIS A 33 6.49 36.66 25.26
N LEU A 34 5.96 35.46 25.43
CA LEU A 34 4.98 34.78 24.58
C LEU A 34 3.69 35.62 24.44
N VAL A 35 3.17 35.80 23.21
CA VAL A 35 1.75 36.11 22.97
C VAL A 35 1.21 35.18 21.88
N LEU A 36 0.09 34.56 22.22
CA LEU A 36 -0.70 33.58 21.48
C LEU A 36 -1.75 34.27 20.59
N GLN A 37 -2.21 33.51 19.59
CA GLN A 37 -3.58 33.46 19.04
C GLN A 37 -4.00 34.30 17.81
N ARG A 38 -4.54 33.52 16.85
CA ARG A 38 -5.61 33.80 15.86
C ARG A 38 -5.29 34.72 14.67
N ALA A 39 -5.09 34.09 13.51
CA ALA A 39 -5.49 34.66 12.22
C ALA A 39 -6.21 33.59 11.38
N ARG A 40 -7.40 33.95 10.88
CA ARG A 40 -8.27 33.18 10.00
C ARG A 40 -8.08 33.69 8.56
N ARG A 41 -7.82 32.79 7.60
CA ARG A 41 -7.85 32.96 6.11
C ARG A 41 -6.87 34.00 5.51
N LEU A 42 -5.96 33.56 4.65
CA LEU A 42 -5.98 33.39 3.17
C LEU A 42 -5.72 34.71 2.42
N GLU A 43 -4.62 34.69 1.67
CA GLU A 43 -4.16 35.62 0.60
C GLU A 43 -3.27 36.82 1.01
N ASP A 44 -2.01 36.69 0.58
CA ASP A 44 -1.02 37.70 0.18
C ASP A 44 -0.67 38.89 1.09
N VAL A 45 0.52 38.81 1.72
CA VAL A 45 1.40 39.99 1.84
C VAL A 45 2.81 39.61 1.37
N VAL A 46 3.09 40.14 0.18
CA VAL A 46 4.34 40.11 -0.58
C VAL A 46 5.36 41.09 0.02
N MET A 47 6.65 40.70 -0.07
CA MET A 47 7.86 41.54 -0.10
C MET A 47 8.34 42.35 1.12
N ALA A 48 9.67 42.23 1.29
CA ALA A 48 10.64 43.24 1.72
C ALA A 48 10.96 43.38 3.24
N LEU A 49 12.22 43.07 3.59
CA LEU A 49 13.29 44.01 4.05
C LEU A 49 14.37 43.20 4.81
N LEU A 50 15.59 43.03 4.27
CA LEU A 50 16.78 43.87 4.49
C LEU A 50 17.13 44.04 5.98
N VAL A 51 18.24 43.43 6.44
CA VAL A 51 19.31 44.05 7.25
C VAL A 51 20.60 43.19 7.15
N CYS A 52 21.65 43.81 6.63
CA CYS A 52 23.08 43.44 6.75
C CYS A 52 23.60 43.92 8.13
N PRO A 53 24.65 43.34 8.75
CA PRO A 53 26.02 43.80 8.48
C PRO A 53 27.06 42.64 8.49
N ALA A 54 27.96 42.53 7.52
CA ALA A 54 29.23 43.27 7.38
C ALA A 54 30.26 43.01 8.52
N HIS A 55 31.37 42.33 8.21
CA HIS A 55 32.75 42.86 8.22
C HIS A 55 33.73 41.79 7.66
N THR A 56 34.30 41.97 6.46
CA THR A 56 35.57 42.68 6.13
C THR A 56 36.80 41.76 6.20
N LEU A 57 37.29 41.32 5.03
CA LEU A 57 38.73 41.26 4.74
C LEU A 57 38.97 41.28 3.22
N ALA A 58 39.64 42.35 2.78
CA ALA A 58 40.17 42.58 1.44
C ALA A 58 41.42 41.70 1.20
N LEU A 59 41.82 41.36 -0.03
CA LEU A 59 42.59 42.23 -0.93
C LEU A 59 42.79 41.58 -2.33
N ARG A 60 42.65 42.41 -3.40
CA ARG A 60 43.30 42.41 -4.76
C ARG A 60 43.11 41.18 -5.68
N GLY A 61 42.64 41.24 -6.93
CA GLY A 61 42.44 42.32 -7.91
C GLY A 61 43.23 42.02 -9.20
N ILE A 62 42.54 41.77 -10.34
CA ILE A 62 42.88 42.14 -11.74
C ILE A 62 41.65 41.81 -12.64
N LEU A 63 41.33 42.76 -13.52
CA LEU A 63 40.27 42.78 -14.55
C LEU A 63 40.72 42.08 -15.84
N ALA A 64 39.81 41.39 -16.55
CA ALA A 64 39.59 41.52 -18.02
C ALA A 64 38.49 40.57 -18.56
N THR A 65 37.40 41.19 -19.01
CA THR A 65 36.58 40.93 -20.23
C THR A 65 36.49 39.53 -20.88
N GLY A 66 35.24 39.01 -20.94
CA GLY A 66 34.57 38.61 -22.19
C GLY A 66 34.75 37.18 -22.74
N ALA A 67 33.70 36.36 -22.63
CA ALA A 67 33.21 35.32 -23.59
C ALA A 67 32.23 34.38 -22.83
N LEU A 68 30.95 34.33 -23.21
CA LEU A 68 30.33 33.33 -24.09
C LEU A 68 29.98 32.00 -23.39
N ALA A 69 28.66 31.80 -23.23
CA ALA A 69 27.89 30.56 -23.23
C ALA A 69 28.44 29.29 -22.55
N ALA A 70 27.72 28.82 -21.53
CA ALA A 70 27.27 27.41 -21.44
C ALA A 70 26.11 27.30 -20.45
N ALA A 71 24.95 26.87 -20.95
CA ALA A 71 23.85 26.39 -20.14
C ALA A 71 24.27 25.07 -19.49
N LEU A 72 24.42 25.07 -18.17
CA LEU A 72 24.39 23.84 -17.38
C LEU A 72 23.05 23.84 -16.65
N ALA A 73 22.13 23.03 -17.15
CA ALA A 73 21.00 22.55 -16.38
C ALA A 73 21.60 21.76 -15.20
N GLY A 74 21.80 22.45 -14.09
CA GLY A 74 22.21 21.82 -12.85
C GLY A 74 21.08 20.91 -12.39
N SER A 75 21.32 19.60 -12.39
CA SER A 75 20.64 18.67 -11.50
C SER A 75 20.82 19.19 -10.08
N GLY A 76 19.82 19.92 -9.59
CA GLY A 76 19.82 20.48 -8.25
C GLY A 76 19.60 19.35 -7.25
N CYS A 77 20.68 18.73 -6.78
CA CYS A 77 20.66 18.00 -5.52
C CYS A 77 20.48 19.06 -4.41
N ILE A 78 19.27 19.21 -3.90
CA ILE A 78 19.04 20.01 -2.70
C ILE A 78 19.56 19.17 -1.52
N GLU A 79 20.79 19.43 -1.09
CA GLU A 79 21.31 18.93 0.18
C GLU A 79 20.70 19.74 1.33
N MET A 80 19.57 19.26 1.88
CA MET A 80 19.18 19.65 3.23
C MET A 80 19.83 18.68 4.22
N VAL A 81 21.00 19.04 4.72
CA VAL A 81 21.61 18.37 5.89
C VAL A 81 20.93 18.92 7.15
N GLY A 82 19.78 18.34 7.49
CA GLY A 82 19.28 18.36 8.86
C GLY A 82 20.04 17.30 9.65
N ALA A 83 20.74 17.71 10.71
CA ALA A 83 21.31 16.79 11.68
C ALA A 83 20.17 16.14 12.48
N ASP A 84 19.51 15.16 11.87
CA ASP A 84 18.72 14.17 12.56
C ASP A 84 19.59 12.92 12.69
N LEU A 85 19.58 12.25 13.84
CA LEU A 85 20.23 10.94 14.02
C LEU A 85 19.44 9.83 13.30
N GLY A 86 18.83 10.16 12.16
CA GLY A 86 17.87 9.39 11.39
C GLY A 86 18.42 9.07 10.00
N LYS A 87 18.18 7.82 9.58
CA LYS A 87 18.47 7.20 8.29
C LYS A 87 18.73 8.18 7.13
N TYR A 88 19.85 8.02 6.42
CA TYR A 88 20.15 8.74 5.18
C TYR A 88 19.16 8.33 4.07
N VAL A 89 18.61 9.31 3.37
CA VAL A 89 17.64 9.11 2.29
C VAL A 89 18.09 9.87 1.05
N GLU A 90 18.10 9.19 -0.09
CA GLU A 90 18.36 9.77 -1.40
C GLU A 90 17.17 9.51 -2.31
N ARG A 91 16.81 10.49 -3.13
CA ARG A 91 15.70 10.36 -4.09
C ARG A 91 16.22 10.58 -5.51
N ASP A 92 15.99 9.59 -6.35
CA ASP A 92 16.21 9.69 -7.78
C ASP A 92 14.86 9.75 -8.50
N GLU A 93 14.78 10.62 -9.49
CA GLU A 93 13.58 10.79 -10.31
C GLU A 93 13.92 10.48 -11.78
N LYS A 94 13.09 9.66 -12.41
CA LYS A 94 13.20 9.27 -13.82
C LYS A 94 11.88 9.51 -14.53
N HIS A 95 11.96 10.03 -15.75
CA HIS A 95 10.80 10.23 -16.64
C HIS A 95 11.01 9.47 -17.93
N PHE A 96 9.95 8.83 -18.40
CA PHE A 96 9.91 8.04 -19.63
C PHE A 96 8.74 8.51 -20.48
N SER A 97 9.02 9.08 -21.65
CA SER A 97 7.97 9.49 -22.58
C SER A 97 7.41 8.28 -23.31
N VAL A 98 6.09 8.15 -23.36
CA VAL A 98 5.39 7.01 -23.99
C VAL A 98 4.49 7.53 -25.11
N ALA A 99 4.43 6.81 -26.21
CA ALA A 99 3.59 7.15 -27.36
C ALA A 99 2.27 6.39 -27.36
N GLY A 100 2.26 5.19 -26.77
CA GLY A 100 1.10 4.31 -26.69
C GLY A 100 0.70 3.96 -25.26
N LYS A 101 0.13 2.76 -25.11
CA LYS A 101 -0.22 2.18 -23.81
C LYS A 101 1.07 1.67 -23.14
N PRO A 102 1.48 2.21 -21.98
CA PRO A 102 2.73 1.81 -21.34
C PRO A 102 2.69 0.37 -20.83
N ASP A 103 3.83 -0.30 -20.93
CA ASP A 103 4.11 -1.58 -20.28
C ASP A 103 5.24 -1.38 -19.27
N VAL A 104 4.90 -1.32 -17.98
CA VAL A 104 5.80 -0.89 -16.91
C VAL A 104 6.19 -2.07 -16.04
N THR A 105 7.47 -2.43 -16.04
CA THR A 105 8.05 -3.45 -15.15
C THR A 105 8.85 -2.79 -14.03
N LEU A 106 8.51 -3.10 -12.79
CA LEU A 106 9.11 -2.56 -11.57
C LEU A 106 9.61 -3.72 -10.71
N SER A 107 10.85 -3.64 -10.27
CA SER A 107 11.47 -4.63 -9.38
C SER A 107 12.26 -3.94 -8.27
N THR A 108 12.07 -4.36 -7.03
CA THR A 108 12.87 -3.92 -5.87
C THR A 108 13.11 -5.09 -4.92
N PHE A 109 14.17 -5.02 -4.10
CA PHE A 109 14.57 -6.10 -3.20
C PHE A 109 13.85 -6.03 -1.85
N ASP A 110 13.79 -4.86 -1.21
CA ASP A 110 13.20 -4.70 0.13
C ASP A 110 12.56 -3.31 0.27
N GLY A 111 11.54 -3.04 -0.53
CA GLY A 111 10.86 -1.75 -0.48
C GLY A 111 9.49 -1.76 -1.11
N SER A 112 8.65 -0.82 -0.65
CA SER A 112 7.29 -0.75 -1.16
C SER A 112 7.23 -0.18 -2.57
N ILE A 113 6.27 -0.65 -3.35
CA ILE A 113 5.95 -0.14 -4.68
C ILE A 113 4.59 0.51 -4.60
N GLU A 114 4.52 1.79 -4.95
CA GLU A 114 3.30 2.58 -4.95
C GLU A 114 3.03 3.07 -6.37
N ILE A 115 1.95 2.59 -6.98
CA ILE A 115 1.57 2.89 -8.36
C ILE A 115 0.27 3.68 -8.36
N ARG A 116 0.31 4.86 -8.97
CA ARG A 116 -0.84 5.76 -9.08
C ARG A 116 -0.94 6.31 -10.50
N PRO A 117 -2.15 6.59 -10.99
CA PRO A 117 -2.29 7.21 -12.27
C PRO A 117 -2.29 8.72 -12.17
N TRP A 118 -1.91 9.35 -13.28
CA TRP A 118 -1.93 10.79 -13.47
C TRP A 118 -2.37 11.16 -14.89
N ASP A 119 -2.61 12.45 -15.12
CA ASP A 119 -3.13 12.98 -16.37
C ASP A 119 -2.01 13.44 -17.33
N ARG A 120 -0.90 12.70 -17.37
CA ARG A 120 0.24 12.97 -18.26
C ARG A 120 0.59 11.76 -19.11
N PRO A 121 1.04 11.95 -20.36
CA PRO A 121 1.44 10.86 -21.27
C PRO A 121 2.91 10.43 -21.08
N ASP A 122 3.39 10.45 -19.84
CA ASP A 122 4.72 9.95 -19.46
C ASP A 122 4.60 9.04 -18.24
N VAL A 123 5.63 8.23 -18.01
CA VAL A 123 5.79 7.44 -16.79
C VAL A 123 6.87 8.11 -15.96
N GLN A 124 6.56 8.44 -14.71
CA GLN A 124 7.52 8.93 -13.73
C GLN A 124 7.77 7.85 -12.68
N VAL A 125 9.04 7.60 -12.39
CA VAL A 125 9.47 6.69 -11.34
C VAL A 125 10.38 7.47 -10.39
N VAL A 126 9.92 7.62 -9.15
CA VAL A 126 10.71 8.16 -8.04
C VAL A 126 11.21 6.99 -7.20
N VAL A 127 12.54 6.86 -7.10
CA VAL A 127 13.21 5.85 -6.29
C VAL A 127 13.72 6.51 -5.02
N GLU A 128 13.12 6.17 -3.88
CA GLU A 128 13.58 6.62 -2.57
C GLU A 128 14.44 5.52 -1.93
N LYS A 129 15.76 5.73 -2.01
CA LYS A 129 16.78 4.88 -1.40
C LYS A 129 17.00 5.29 0.05
N ARG A 130 17.01 4.31 0.96
CA ARG A 130 17.25 4.54 2.39
C ARG A 130 18.37 3.64 2.88
N GLY A 131 19.21 4.18 3.74
CA GLY A 131 20.32 3.48 4.39
C GLY A 131 20.72 4.19 5.69
N ARG A 132 21.76 3.68 6.36
CA ARG A 132 22.26 4.34 7.58
C ARG A 132 23.06 5.59 7.26
N ASP A 133 23.84 5.52 6.19
CA ASP A 133 24.73 6.56 5.72
C ASP A 133 24.68 6.66 4.18
N LYS A 134 25.50 7.56 3.64
CA LYS A 134 25.60 7.82 2.21
C LYS A 134 26.16 6.62 1.43
N ASP A 135 27.08 5.87 2.01
CA ASP A 135 27.71 4.74 1.33
C ASP A 135 26.72 3.57 1.19
N ASP A 136 25.90 3.30 2.21
CA ASP A 136 24.82 2.32 2.17
C ASP A 136 23.81 2.61 1.05
N VAL A 137 23.49 3.89 0.83
CA VAL A 137 22.57 4.31 -0.23
C VAL A 137 23.23 4.31 -1.60
N ALA A 138 24.49 4.75 -1.71
CA ALA A 138 25.26 4.73 -2.95
C ALA A 138 25.50 3.30 -3.47
N ALA A 139 25.49 2.31 -2.57
CA ALA A 139 25.58 0.91 -2.91
C ALA A 139 24.32 0.43 -3.69
N ILE A 140 23.14 0.99 -3.43
CA ILE A 140 21.89 0.55 -4.08
C ILE A 140 21.92 0.92 -5.57
N GLU A 141 21.91 -0.11 -6.43
CA GLU A 141 21.97 0.06 -7.87
C GLU A 141 20.56 0.19 -8.46
N VAL A 142 20.33 1.25 -9.23
CA VAL A 142 19.08 1.51 -9.95
C VAL A 142 19.35 1.40 -11.44
N ASN A 143 18.82 0.36 -12.09
CA ASN A 143 18.85 0.20 -13.53
C ASN A 143 17.48 0.56 -14.12
N ALA A 144 17.46 1.52 -15.04
CA ALA A 144 16.25 2.03 -15.67
C ALA A 144 16.46 2.02 -17.19
N THR A 145 15.67 1.23 -17.91
CA THR A 145 15.74 1.08 -19.36
C THR A 145 14.37 1.33 -19.99
N GLN A 146 14.37 1.78 -21.24
CA GLN A 146 13.15 1.96 -22.02
C GLN A 146 13.37 1.44 -23.44
N THR A 147 12.43 0.64 -23.94
CA THR A 147 12.37 0.17 -25.33
C THR A 147 10.96 0.42 -25.88
N GLY A 148 10.78 1.49 -26.65
CA GLY A 148 9.44 1.91 -27.09
C GLY A 148 8.58 2.32 -25.89
N ASP A 149 7.39 1.73 -25.77
CA ASP A 149 6.47 1.95 -24.64
C ASP A 149 6.72 1.02 -23.45
N HIS A 150 7.72 0.13 -23.54
CA HIS A 150 8.14 -0.74 -22.43
C HIS A 150 9.18 -0.02 -21.56
N VAL A 151 8.86 0.14 -20.28
CA VAL A 151 9.71 0.79 -19.27
C VAL A 151 10.05 -0.24 -18.20
N GLU A 152 11.32 -0.46 -17.95
CA GLU A 152 11.79 -1.38 -16.91
C GLU A 152 12.66 -0.63 -15.90
N VAL A 153 12.28 -0.71 -14.62
CA VAL A 153 13.06 -0.17 -13.49
C VAL A 153 13.32 -1.28 -12.48
N THR A 154 14.59 -1.62 -12.32
CA THR A 154 15.06 -2.64 -11.39
C THR A 154 16.00 -2.02 -10.38
N VAL A 155 15.67 -2.17 -9.09
CA VAL A 155 16.52 -1.78 -7.97
C VAL A 155 17.09 -3.02 -7.32
N THR A 156 18.42 -3.12 -7.28
CA THR A 156 19.14 -4.29 -6.77
C THR A 156 20.02 -3.90 -5.61
N GLU A 157 19.99 -4.69 -4.53
CA GLU A 157 21.01 -4.59 -3.49
C GLU A 157 22.32 -5.18 -4.01
N PRO A 158 23.46 -4.47 -3.92
CA PRO A 158 24.73 -5.03 -4.32
C PRO A 158 25.09 -6.16 -3.36
N LYS A 159 25.54 -7.28 -3.92
CA LYS A 159 26.11 -8.37 -3.12
C LYS A 159 27.37 -7.84 -2.45
N ASN A 160 27.33 -7.63 -1.13
CA ASN A 160 28.52 -7.33 -0.36
C ASN A 160 29.55 -8.46 -0.60
N ARG A 161 30.59 -8.19 -1.40
CA ARG A 161 31.77 -9.05 -1.49
C ARG A 161 32.63 -8.79 -0.25
N GLY A 162 32.22 -9.33 0.90
CA GLY A 162 32.95 -9.17 2.15
C GLY A 162 32.63 -10.25 3.17
N ALA A 163 33.61 -11.14 3.37
CA ALA A 163 33.83 -12.07 4.50
C ALA A 163 32.81 -13.20 4.73
N GLY A 164 33.27 -14.44 4.50
CA GLY A 164 32.54 -15.65 4.86
C GLY A 164 32.48 -15.91 6.36
N GLY A 165 31.47 -16.70 6.74
CA GLY A 165 31.33 -17.34 8.04
C GLY A 165 30.33 -16.62 8.97
N PHE A 166 29.12 -17.16 9.05
CA PHE A 166 28.11 -16.86 10.08
C PHE A 166 27.78 -15.37 10.28
N ASP A 167 27.15 -14.74 9.29
CA ASP A 167 26.49 -13.44 9.50
C ASP A 167 25.00 -13.69 9.76
N ILE A 168 24.58 -13.49 11.01
CA ILE A 168 23.16 -13.52 11.36
C ILE A 168 22.60 -12.16 10.97
N HIS A 169 21.80 -12.11 9.90
CA HIS A 169 21.28 -10.89 9.24
C HIS A 169 20.38 -10.04 10.15
N PHE A 170 20.94 -9.35 11.14
CA PHE A 170 20.19 -8.43 12.02
C PHE A 170 20.32 -6.95 11.61
N ASN A 171 20.97 -6.63 10.48
CA ASN A 171 21.47 -5.26 10.23
C ASN A 171 21.32 -4.71 8.80
N ASN A 172 20.53 -5.34 7.92
CA ASN A 172 20.24 -4.75 6.60
C ASN A 172 19.15 -3.67 6.74
N PHE A 173 19.56 -2.42 6.94
CA PHE A 173 18.64 -1.26 6.98
C PHE A 173 18.44 -0.61 5.61
N ARG A 174 18.87 -1.27 4.54
CA ARG A 174 18.76 -0.77 3.17
C ARG A 174 17.37 -1.06 2.63
N SER A 175 16.71 -0.06 2.07
CA SER A 175 15.42 -0.25 1.41
C SER A 175 15.29 0.71 0.23
N ALA A 176 14.52 0.31 -0.77
CA ALA A 176 14.26 1.13 -1.94
C ALA A 176 12.77 1.17 -2.27
N LYS A 177 12.12 2.28 -1.92
CA LYS A 177 10.72 2.52 -2.25
C LYS A 177 10.60 3.04 -3.67
N LEU A 178 9.70 2.46 -4.46
CA LEU A 178 9.33 2.94 -5.78
C LEU A 178 7.98 3.66 -5.71
N ILE A 179 7.93 4.92 -6.14
CA ILE A 179 6.69 5.68 -6.32
C ILE A 179 6.54 5.96 -7.81
N VAL A 180 5.50 5.43 -8.41
CA VAL A 180 5.30 5.43 -9.86
C VAL A 180 4.01 6.15 -10.22
N SER A 181 4.14 7.15 -11.08
CA SER A 181 3.03 7.88 -11.69
C SER A 181 2.96 7.52 -13.17
N LEU A 182 1.82 7.00 -13.65
CA LEU A 182 1.66 6.53 -15.03
C LEU A 182 0.28 6.85 -15.62
N PRO A 183 0.07 6.78 -16.94
CA PRO A 183 -1.25 6.89 -17.54
C PRO A 183 -2.20 5.82 -16.98
N ALA A 184 -3.46 6.17 -16.73
CA ALA A 184 -4.44 5.22 -16.17
C ALA A 184 -4.63 3.95 -17.00
N SER A 185 -4.46 4.02 -18.32
CA SER A 185 -4.39 2.84 -19.17
C SER A 185 -2.94 2.40 -19.32
N SER A 186 -2.52 1.40 -18.53
CA SER A 186 -1.16 0.85 -18.53
C SER A 186 -1.19 -0.62 -18.15
N ASP A 187 -0.27 -1.40 -18.73
CA ASP A 187 0.08 -2.74 -18.25
C ASP A 187 1.20 -2.62 -17.21
N VAL A 188 1.09 -3.35 -16.10
CA VAL A 188 1.99 -3.20 -14.96
C VAL A 188 2.44 -4.56 -14.43
N ALA A 189 3.76 -4.74 -14.31
CA ALA A 189 4.37 -5.85 -13.59
C ALA A 189 5.19 -5.29 -12.42
N ALA A 190 4.76 -5.51 -11.19
CA ALA A 190 5.43 -5.04 -9.98
C ALA A 190 5.92 -6.21 -9.14
N ARG A 191 7.21 -6.21 -8.78
CA ARG A 191 7.86 -7.23 -7.97
C ARG A 191 8.61 -6.60 -6.80
N SER A 192 8.33 -7.04 -5.59
CA SER A 192 9.12 -6.70 -4.40
C SER A 192 9.59 -7.99 -3.72
N GLY A 193 10.78 -7.99 -3.11
CA GLY A 193 11.17 -9.07 -2.22
C GLY A 193 10.28 -9.07 -0.99
N ASP A 194 10.37 -8.05 -0.13
CA ASP A 194 9.60 -8.06 1.14
C ASP A 194 8.65 -6.86 1.32
N GLY A 195 8.61 -5.96 0.33
CA GLY A 195 7.83 -4.73 0.41
C GLY A 195 6.37 -4.86 -0.03
N SER A 196 5.53 -3.99 0.51
CA SER A 196 4.12 -3.90 0.11
C SER A 196 3.95 -3.32 -1.30
N ILE A 197 2.91 -3.78 -2.02
CA ILE A 197 2.55 -3.23 -3.33
C ILE A 197 1.18 -2.57 -3.22
N ASP A 198 1.13 -1.27 -3.45
CA ASP A 198 -0.10 -0.49 -3.50
C ASP A 198 -0.33 0.00 -4.93
N ILE A 199 -1.44 -0.40 -5.56
CA ILE A 199 -1.85 0.04 -6.89
C ILE A 199 -3.30 0.55 -6.87
N GLU A 200 -3.57 1.65 -7.57
CA GLU A 200 -4.92 2.18 -7.66
C GLU A 200 -5.27 2.71 -9.05
N ARG A 201 -6.55 2.64 -9.44
CA ARG A 201 -7.10 3.32 -10.63
C ARG A 201 -6.41 3.00 -11.97
N VAL A 202 -5.77 1.84 -12.08
CA VAL A 202 -5.13 1.39 -13.32
C VAL A 202 -6.08 0.47 -14.10
N THR A 203 -6.11 0.62 -15.42
CA THR A 203 -6.85 -0.21 -16.36
C THR A 203 -5.89 -0.88 -17.34
N GLY A 204 -5.74 -2.20 -17.24
CA GLY A 204 -4.82 -3.00 -18.05
C GLY A 204 -4.61 -4.40 -17.47
N ARG A 205 -3.50 -5.04 -17.82
CA ARG A 205 -3.02 -6.28 -17.22
C ARG A 205 -2.11 -5.93 -16.05
N MET A 206 -2.39 -6.47 -14.88
CA MET A 206 -1.61 -6.22 -13.66
C MET A 206 -1.04 -7.53 -13.12
N GLN A 207 0.28 -7.59 -12.95
CA GLN A 207 1.01 -8.69 -12.33
C GLN A 207 1.73 -8.17 -11.09
N LEU A 208 1.29 -8.57 -9.91
CA LEU A 208 1.79 -8.06 -8.63
C LEU A 208 2.40 -9.23 -7.86
N ARG A 209 3.67 -9.12 -7.45
CA ARG A 209 4.33 -10.17 -6.68
C ARG A 209 5.11 -9.56 -5.53
N SER A 210 4.84 -10.02 -4.31
CA SER A 210 5.70 -9.78 -3.16
C SER A 210 6.18 -11.13 -2.63
N GLY A 211 7.32 -11.19 -1.97
CA GLY A 211 7.64 -12.27 -1.04
C GLY A 211 6.71 -12.13 0.16
N ASP A 212 6.99 -11.22 1.08
CA ASP A 212 6.26 -11.19 2.37
C ASP A 212 5.32 -9.98 2.53
N GLY A 213 5.38 -9.01 1.61
CA GLY A 213 4.63 -7.77 1.70
C GLY A 213 3.16 -7.89 1.27
N SER A 214 2.28 -7.13 1.92
CA SER A 214 0.86 -7.08 1.54
C SER A 214 0.65 -6.45 0.15
N ILE A 215 -0.32 -6.96 -0.61
CA ILE A 215 -0.72 -6.39 -1.90
C ILE A 215 -2.08 -5.73 -1.75
N ARG A 216 -2.18 -4.45 -2.12
CA ARG A 216 -3.43 -3.68 -2.09
C ARG A 216 -3.74 -3.09 -3.45
N GLY A 217 -4.94 -3.39 -3.95
CA GLY A 217 -5.48 -2.88 -5.20
C GLY A 217 -6.76 -2.08 -4.95
N ARG A 218 -6.92 -0.93 -5.60
CA ARG A 218 -8.16 -0.12 -5.54
C ARG A 218 -8.63 0.30 -6.93
N ARG A 219 -9.89 0.03 -7.28
CA ARG A 219 -10.52 0.45 -8.54
C ARG A 219 -9.69 0.05 -9.76
N LEU A 220 -9.44 -1.26 -9.89
CA LEU A 220 -8.63 -1.83 -10.96
C LEU A 220 -9.52 -2.32 -12.11
N GLY A 221 -9.15 -2.02 -13.35
CA GLY A 221 -9.86 -2.50 -14.55
C GLY A 221 -8.99 -3.45 -15.35
N GLY A 222 -9.56 -4.57 -15.81
CA GLY A 222 -8.82 -5.62 -16.51
C GLY A 222 -8.33 -6.74 -15.59
N ASP A 223 -7.46 -7.59 -16.13
CA ASP A 223 -7.03 -8.82 -15.47
C ASP A 223 -5.95 -8.54 -14.41
N VAL A 224 -6.15 -9.10 -13.21
CA VAL A 224 -5.22 -8.96 -12.09
C VAL A 224 -4.69 -10.33 -11.69
N THR A 225 -3.37 -10.45 -11.65
CA THR A 225 -2.67 -11.58 -11.04
C THR A 225 -1.86 -11.06 -9.85
N ALA A 226 -2.14 -11.53 -8.63
CA ALA A 226 -1.39 -11.12 -7.44
C ALA A 226 -0.93 -12.32 -6.60
N HIS A 227 0.33 -12.31 -6.17
CA HIS A 227 0.90 -13.38 -5.35
C HIS A 227 1.80 -12.85 -4.24
N THR A 228 1.68 -13.43 -3.05
CA THR A 228 2.59 -13.18 -1.92
C THR A 228 2.73 -14.41 -1.03
N GLY A 229 3.93 -14.68 -0.51
CA GLY A 229 4.16 -15.70 0.51
C GLY A 229 3.28 -15.48 1.72
N ASP A 230 3.53 -14.43 2.51
CA ASP A 230 2.90 -14.30 3.83
C ASP A 230 1.92 -13.10 3.92
N GLY A 231 1.98 -12.18 2.95
CA GLY A 231 1.23 -10.94 2.98
C GLY A 231 -0.26 -11.10 2.72
N ALA A 232 -1.08 -10.21 3.29
CA ALA A 232 -2.50 -10.16 2.92
C ALA A 232 -2.70 -9.54 1.53
N ILE A 233 -3.65 -10.08 0.75
CA ILE A 233 -4.08 -9.52 -0.53
C ILE A 233 -5.44 -8.85 -0.34
N LYS A 234 -5.52 -7.55 -0.58
CA LYS A 234 -6.78 -6.78 -0.52
C LYS A 234 -7.04 -6.04 -1.83
N LEU A 235 -8.03 -6.48 -2.58
CA LEU A 235 -8.43 -5.87 -3.85
C LEU A 235 -9.88 -5.36 -3.75
N ASP A 236 -10.08 -4.08 -4.02
CA ASP A 236 -11.37 -3.40 -3.85
C ASP A 236 -11.77 -2.71 -5.16
N GLY A 237 -12.95 -3.01 -5.70
CA GLY A 237 -13.46 -2.47 -6.96
C GLY A 237 -12.73 -2.99 -8.20
N VAL A 238 -12.44 -4.30 -8.28
CA VAL A 238 -11.86 -4.94 -9.48
C VAL A 238 -12.94 -5.13 -10.55
N ASN A 239 -12.63 -4.83 -11.82
CA ASN A 239 -13.49 -5.07 -12.96
C ASN A 239 -12.75 -5.96 -13.98
N GLY A 240 -12.86 -7.27 -13.87
CA GLY A 240 -12.12 -8.20 -14.73
C GLY A 240 -11.91 -9.59 -14.12
N ALA A 241 -10.97 -10.34 -14.70
CA ALA A 241 -10.56 -11.66 -14.21
C ALA A 241 -9.54 -11.53 -13.07
N LEU A 242 -9.58 -12.47 -12.12
CA LEU A 242 -8.70 -12.47 -10.97
C LEU A 242 -8.00 -13.81 -10.75
N ASP A 243 -6.69 -13.76 -10.54
CA ASP A 243 -5.87 -14.88 -10.03
C ASP A 243 -5.04 -14.40 -8.83
N VAL A 244 -5.43 -14.81 -7.62
CA VAL A 244 -4.79 -14.38 -6.37
C VAL A 244 -4.39 -15.58 -5.52
N ASP A 245 -3.18 -15.53 -5.01
CA ASP A 245 -2.56 -16.64 -4.28
C ASP A 245 -1.70 -16.12 -3.13
N THR A 246 -1.85 -16.72 -1.95
CA THR A 246 -0.97 -16.47 -0.82
C THR A 246 -0.73 -17.73 0.00
N GLY A 247 0.45 -17.83 0.63
CA GLY A 247 0.75 -18.87 1.60
C GLY A 247 -0.09 -18.68 2.87
N ASP A 248 0.21 -17.66 3.65
CA ASP A 248 -0.37 -17.54 5.00
C ASP A 248 -1.36 -16.37 5.12
N GLY A 249 -1.36 -15.46 4.14
CA GLY A 249 -2.13 -14.23 4.17
C GLY A 249 -3.63 -14.42 3.96
N SER A 250 -4.43 -13.48 4.46
CA SER A 250 -5.86 -13.41 4.11
C SER A 250 -6.06 -12.77 2.72
N ILE A 251 -7.06 -13.25 1.99
CA ILE A 251 -7.48 -12.69 0.71
C ILE A 251 -8.83 -12.00 0.91
N THR A 252 -8.93 -10.72 0.54
CA THR A 252 -10.20 -10.00 0.46
C THR A 252 -10.35 -9.35 -0.90
N VAL A 253 -11.38 -9.74 -1.64
CA VAL A 253 -11.64 -9.25 -3.00
C VAL A 253 -13.06 -8.72 -3.08
N ALA A 254 -13.24 -7.56 -3.70
CA ALA A 254 -14.54 -7.03 -4.07
C ALA A 254 -14.53 -6.41 -5.48
N GLY A 255 -15.61 -6.58 -6.23
CA GLY A 255 -15.77 -5.94 -7.54
C GLY A 255 -16.70 -6.68 -8.51
N ARG A 256 -16.70 -6.25 -9.77
CA ARG A 256 -17.39 -6.92 -10.88
C ARG A 256 -16.45 -7.93 -11.53
N LEU A 257 -16.56 -9.17 -11.09
CA LEU A 257 -15.61 -10.25 -11.40
C LEU A 257 -16.14 -11.13 -12.53
N THR A 258 -15.28 -11.51 -13.47
CA THR A 258 -15.63 -12.41 -14.59
C THR A 258 -15.13 -13.84 -14.38
N SER A 259 -13.99 -14.00 -13.72
CA SER A 259 -13.46 -15.26 -13.22
C SER A 259 -12.65 -15.01 -11.95
N VAL A 260 -12.59 -16.01 -11.07
CA VAL A 260 -11.91 -15.88 -9.78
C VAL A 260 -11.14 -17.16 -9.50
N ARG A 261 -9.83 -17.06 -9.38
CA ARG A 261 -9.00 -18.03 -8.67
C ARG A 261 -8.47 -17.34 -7.42
N ALA A 262 -8.84 -17.83 -6.24
CA ALA A 262 -8.40 -17.27 -4.97
C ALA A 262 -7.93 -18.40 -4.05
N ARG A 263 -6.64 -18.41 -3.70
CA ARG A 263 -6.00 -19.49 -2.95
C ARG A 263 -5.22 -18.95 -1.76
N SER A 264 -5.49 -19.50 -0.58
CA SER A 264 -4.71 -19.26 0.62
C SER A 264 -4.29 -20.61 1.23
N GLY A 265 -3.13 -20.72 1.85
CA GLY A 265 -2.78 -21.85 2.71
C GLY A 265 -3.56 -21.75 4.02
N ASP A 266 -3.33 -20.69 4.79
CA ASP A 266 -3.85 -20.62 6.17
C ASP A 266 -4.91 -19.52 6.36
N GLY A 267 -4.86 -18.48 5.53
CA GLY A 267 -5.67 -17.29 5.67
C GLY A 267 -7.13 -17.46 5.21
N SER A 268 -8.01 -16.64 5.79
CA SER A 268 -9.40 -16.57 5.34
C SER A 268 -9.51 -15.94 3.95
N VAL A 269 -10.46 -16.42 3.16
CA VAL A 269 -10.74 -15.91 1.82
C VAL A 269 -12.13 -15.31 1.79
N THR A 270 -12.21 -14.01 1.53
CA THR A 270 -13.47 -13.28 1.37
C THR A 270 -13.59 -12.76 -0.05
N VAL A 271 -14.62 -13.20 -0.77
CA VAL A 271 -14.93 -12.73 -2.13
C VAL A 271 -16.32 -12.10 -2.13
N ARG A 272 -16.40 -10.82 -2.50
CA ARG A 272 -17.66 -10.09 -2.68
C ARG A 272 -17.86 -9.73 -4.15
N ALA A 273 -18.72 -10.48 -4.81
CA ALA A 273 -19.11 -10.20 -6.17
C ALA A 273 -20.17 -9.07 -6.17
N GLU A 274 -19.87 -7.98 -6.87
CA GLU A 274 -20.80 -6.86 -7.05
C GLU A 274 -21.84 -7.16 -8.15
N PRO A 275 -22.99 -6.45 -8.17
CA PRO A 275 -23.93 -6.52 -9.28
C PRO A 275 -23.25 -6.30 -10.63
N GLY A 276 -23.58 -7.15 -11.60
CA GLY A 276 -22.90 -7.20 -12.91
C GLY A 276 -21.70 -8.15 -12.95
N SER A 277 -21.31 -8.77 -11.83
CA SER A 277 -20.46 -9.96 -11.86
C SER A 277 -21.20 -11.09 -12.58
N ALA A 278 -20.66 -11.51 -13.71
CA ALA A 278 -21.15 -12.65 -14.47
C ALA A 278 -19.98 -13.60 -14.67
N PRO A 279 -20.06 -14.85 -14.20
CA PRO A 279 -19.00 -15.82 -14.43
C PRO A 279 -18.91 -16.07 -15.93
N GLY A 280 -17.89 -15.49 -16.57
CA GLY A 280 -17.47 -15.82 -17.93
C GLY A 280 -16.56 -17.05 -17.94
N GLY A 281 -16.05 -17.45 -16.78
CA GLY A 281 -15.29 -18.67 -16.54
C GLY A 281 -15.49 -19.18 -15.11
N ASP A 282 -14.79 -20.26 -14.77
CA ASP A 282 -14.92 -20.92 -13.48
C ASP A 282 -14.42 -20.05 -12.32
N TRP A 283 -15.02 -20.25 -11.15
CA TRP A 283 -14.64 -19.66 -9.89
C TRP A 283 -14.10 -20.76 -8.98
N ASP A 284 -12.87 -20.60 -8.50
CA ASP A 284 -12.13 -21.57 -7.71
C ASP A 284 -11.55 -20.87 -6.48
N ILE A 285 -12.21 -21.07 -5.35
CA ILE A 285 -11.89 -20.42 -4.08
C ILE A 285 -11.48 -21.50 -3.09
N VAL A 286 -10.22 -21.47 -2.66
CA VAL A 286 -9.62 -22.52 -1.82
C VAL A 286 -8.86 -21.89 -0.66
N THR A 287 -9.02 -22.44 0.52
CA THR A 287 -8.15 -22.22 1.68
C THR A 287 -7.82 -23.57 2.33
N GLY A 288 -6.68 -23.70 3.00
CA GLY A 288 -6.36 -24.86 3.83
C GLY A 288 -7.10 -24.76 5.16
N ASP A 289 -6.71 -23.79 5.98
CA ASP A 289 -7.19 -23.72 7.37
C ASP A 289 -8.23 -22.61 7.59
N GLY A 290 -8.20 -21.58 6.75
CA GLY A 290 -9.03 -20.39 6.87
C GLY A 290 -10.51 -20.65 6.59
N SER A 291 -11.37 -19.69 6.93
CA SER A 291 -12.78 -19.73 6.49
C SER A 291 -12.96 -19.05 5.15
N VAL A 292 -13.94 -19.54 4.36
CA VAL A 292 -14.33 -18.90 3.11
C VAL A 292 -15.65 -18.16 3.31
N THR A 293 -15.68 -16.87 2.94
CA THR A 293 -16.92 -16.11 2.80
C THR A 293 -17.09 -15.70 1.35
N LEU A 294 -18.14 -16.20 0.71
CA LEU A 294 -18.51 -15.81 -0.64
C LEU A 294 -19.84 -15.08 -0.62
N GLU A 295 -19.85 -13.86 -1.12
CA GLU A 295 -21.03 -13.03 -1.29
C GLU A 295 -21.27 -12.82 -2.78
N VAL A 296 -22.44 -13.23 -3.27
CA VAL A 296 -22.83 -13.16 -4.69
C VAL A 296 -24.06 -12.27 -4.88
N PRO A 297 -24.18 -11.55 -6.01
CA PRO A 297 -25.35 -10.71 -6.27
C PRO A 297 -26.61 -11.54 -6.55
N ASP A 298 -27.77 -10.89 -6.41
CA ASP A 298 -29.03 -11.46 -6.85
C ASP A 298 -28.97 -11.90 -8.32
N GLY A 299 -29.46 -13.12 -8.61
CA GLY A 299 -29.47 -13.68 -9.95
C GLY A 299 -28.14 -14.28 -10.43
N PHE A 300 -27.12 -14.37 -9.57
CA PHE A 300 -25.85 -15.04 -9.91
C PHE A 300 -26.07 -16.52 -10.26
N GLY A 301 -25.66 -16.92 -11.46
CA GLY A 301 -25.83 -18.27 -12.00
C GLY A 301 -24.51 -19.06 -12.00
N ALA A 302 -24.47 -20.22 -11.35
CA ALA A 302 -23.31 -21.11 -11.34
C ALA A 302 -23.67 -22.55 -10.94
N GLU A 303 -22.80 -23.51 -11.22
CA GLU A 303 -22.88 -24.86 -10.67
C GLU A 303 -21.98 -24.95 -9.42
N LEU A 304 -22.58 -24.98 -8.24
CA LEU A 304 -21.90 -24.95 -6.94
C LEU A 304 -21.37 -26.34 -6.55
N ASP A 305 -20.08 -26.41 -6.19
CA ASP A 305 -19.41 -27.51 -5.48
C ASP A 305 -18.66 -26.93 -4.28
N ALA A 306 -19.32 -26.91 -3.12
CA ALA A 306 -18.75 -26.46 -1.86
C ALA A 306 -18.42 -27.66 -0.96
N HIS A 307 -17.20 -27.68 -0.41
CA HIS A 307 -16.73 -28.74 0.46
C HIS A 307 -15.84 -28.21 1.59
N THR A 308 -16.06 -28.72 2.79
CA THR A 308 -15.23 -28.47 3.98
C THR A 308 -14.81 -29.79 4.58
N GLY A 309 -13.61 -29.88 5.16
CA GLY A 309 -13.19 -31.06 5.94
C GLY A 309 -13.90 -31.12 7.29
N ASP A 310 -13.60 -30.16 8.16
CA ASP A 310 -14.05 -30.19 9.56
C ASP A 310 -15.14 -29.16 9.90
N GLY A 311 -15.11 -28.00 9.23
CA GLY A 311 -16.06 -26.92 9.42
C GLY A 311 -17.49 -27.18 8.95
N GLY A 312 -18.32 -26.13 9.02
CA GLY A 312 -19.70 -26.14 8.56
C GLY A 312 -19.90 -25.34 7.28
N ILE A 313 -20.95 -25.68 6.53
CA ILE A 313 -21.41 -24.88 5.38
C ILE A 313 -22.69 -24.15 5.77
N HIS A 314 -22.63 -22.81 5.78
CA HIS A 314 -23.74 -21.93 6.12
C HIS A 314 -24.21 -21.17 4.88
N MET A 315 -25.48 -21.32 4.54
CA MET A 315 -26.13 -20.55 3.47
C MET A 315 -27.04 -19.50 4.12
N GLN A 316 -26.88 -18.23 3.76
CA GLN A 316 -27.67 -17.12 4.28
C GLN A 316 -28.32 -16.37 3.12
N ASP A 317 -29.63 -16.15 3.21
CA ASP A 317 -30.44 -15.40 2.24
C ASP A 317 -30.42 -15.96 0.81
N ILE A 318 -29.94 -17.20 0.63
CA ILE A 318 -30.04 -17.95 -0.62
C ILE A 318 -31.32 -18.77 -0.57
N THR A 319 -32.27 -18.40 -1.42
CA THR A 319 -33.55 -19.12 -1.47
C THR A 319 -33.30 -20.51 -2.04
N LEU A 320 -33.58 -21.55 -1.25
CA LEU A 320 -33.34 -22.97 -1.58
C LEU A 320 -34.05 -23.45 -2.87
N SER A 321 -34.96 -22.66 -3.45
CA SER A 321 -35.52 -22.89 -4.79
C SER A 321 -34.44 -22.91 -5.89
N ASN A 322 -33.32 -22.23 -5.66
CA ASN A 322 -32.27 -22.08 -6.65
C ASN A 322 -31.14 -23.10 -6.48
N VAL A 323 -31.10 -23.87 -5.39
CA VAL A 323 -30.14 -24.95 -5.15
C VAL A 323 -30.82 -26.30 -5.23
N SER A 324 -30.86 -26.87 -6.42
CA SER A 324 -31.20 -28.28 -6.62
C SER A 324 -29.94 -29.13 -6.47
N GLY A 325 -29.86 -29.99 -5.46
CA GLY A 325 -28.75 -30.95 -5.33
C GLY A 325 -28.58 -31.55 -3.93
N THR A 326 -27.41 -32.13 -3.68
CA THR A 326 -27.09 -32.81 -2.41
C THR A 326 -26.61 -31.81 -1.37
N ILE A 327 -27.35 -31.68 -0.27
CA ILE A 327 -26.98 -30.87 0.89
C ILE A 327 -26.63 -31.81 2.03
N GLY A 328 -25.35 -31.84 2.40
CA GLY A 328 -24.83 -32.55 3.56
C GLY A 328 -24.17 -31.60 4.55
N LYS A 329 -23.72 -32.14 5.69
CA LYS A 329 -23.07 -31.36 6.76
C LYS A 329 -21.79 -30.64 6.28
N HIS A 330 -21.02 -31.31 5.42
CA HIS A 330 -19.68 -30.89 4.99
C HIS A 330 -19.57 -30.71 3.47
N THR A 331 -20.66 -30.90 2.72
CA THR A 331 -20.65 -30.80 1.26
C THR A 331 -21.99 -30.28 0.78
N VAL A 332 -21.94 -29.29 -0.10
CA VAL A 332 -23.12 -28.75 -0.78
C VAL A 332 -22.82 -28.76 -2.26
N ARG A 333 -23.66 -29.48 -3.01
CA ARG A 333 -23.64 -29.44 -4.46
C ARG A 333 -25.00 -29.05 -4.96
N GLY A 334 -25.03 -28.20 -5.96
CA GLY A 334 -26.27 -27.89 -6.64
C GLY A 334 -26.13 -26.71 -7.59
N ARG A 335 -27.24 -26.41 -8.23
CA ARG A 335 -27.35 -25.24 -9.09
C ARG A 335 -27.40 -23.96 -8.25
N LEU A 336 -27.03 -22.82 -8.80
CA LEU A 336 -27.37 -21.49 -8.30
C LEU A 336 -28.01 -20.72 -9.46
N GLY A 337 -29.12 -20.04 -9.21
CA GLY A 337 -29.86 -19.28 -10.23
C GLY A 337 -30.15 -20.11 -11.49
N SER A 338 -29.74 -19.60 -12.65
CA SER A 338 -29.86 -20.29 -13.94
C SER A 338 -28.83 -21.40 -14.18
N GLY A 339 -27.94 -21.69 -13.22
CA GLY A 339 -26.72 -22.48 -13.44
C GLY A 339 -25.67 -21.71 -14.27
N GLY A 340 -24.60 -22.39 -14.67
CA GLY A 340 -23.52 -21.75 -15.44
C GLY A 340 -22.16 -22.42 -15.26
N PRO A 341 -21.06 -21.65 -15.28
CA PRO A 341 -19.72 -22.14 -14.97
C PRO A 341 -19.60 -22.74 -13.57
N ALA A 342 -18.53 -23.49 -13.34
CA ALA A 342 -18.31 -24.13 -12.06
C ALA A 342 -17.93 -23.09 -11.00
N LEU A 343 -18.59 -23.16 -9.84
CA LEU A 343 -18.25 -22.44 -8.63
C LEU A 343 -17.78 -23.44 -7.58
N ARG A 344 -16.46 -23.56 -7.44
CA ARG A 344 -15.80 -24.43 -6.47
C ARG A 344 -15.37 -23.63 -5.25
N VAL A 345 -15.80 -24.08 -4.09
CA VAL A 345 -15.42 -23.49 -2.81
C VAL A 345 -14.92 -24.57 -1.87
N ARG A 346 -13.66 -24.49 -1.44
CA ARG A 346 -13.05 -25.51 -0.58
C ARG A 346 -12.31 -24.91 0.60
N THR A 347 -12.41 -25.62 1.72
CA THR A 347 -11.64 -25.37 2.94
C THR A 347 -11.29 -26.72 3.58
N GLY A 348 -10.14 -26.85 4.21
CA GLY A 348 -9.80 -27.99 5.06
C GLY A 348 -10.55 -27.88 6.39
N ASP A 349 -10.23 -26.85 7.17
CA ASP A 349 -10.67 -26.80 8.58
C ASP A 349 -11.74 -25.74 8.84
N GLY A 350 -11.65 -24.59 8.17
CA GLY A 350 -12.57 -23.48 8.35
C GLY A 350 -13.99 -23.75 7.85
N SER A 351 -14.88 -22.77 8.07
CA SER A 351 -16.28 -22.86 7.61
C SER A 351 -16.47 -22.14 6.29
N ILE A 352 -17.43 -22.60 5.50
CA ILE A 352 -17.86 -21.92 4.27
C ILE A 352 -19.15 -21.16 4.58
N THR A 353 -19.13 -19.85 4.38
CA THR A 353 -20.33 -19.03 4.41
C THR A 353 -20.63 -18.51 3.03
N LEU A 354 -21.77 -18.91 2.49
CA LEU A 354 -22.29 -18.42 1.21
C LEU A 354 -23.46 -17.48 1.49
N ARG A 355 -23.38 -16.25 0.97
CA ARG A 355 -24.39 -15.21 1.16
C ARG A 355 -24.82 -14.63 -0.17
N GLN A 356 -26.09 -14.24 -0.25
CA GLN A 356 -26.59 -13.42 -1.33
C GLN A 356 -26.59 -11.96 -0.87
N SER A 357 -25.97 -11.07 -1.63
CA SER A 357 -26.09 -9.64 -1.36
C SER A 357 -27.49 -9.19 -1.78
N LEU A 358 -28.31 -8.84 -0.78
CA LEU A 358 -29.62 -8.26 -1.03
C LEU A 358 -29.40 -6.93 -1.75
N SER A 359 -29.87 -6.82 -2.98
CA SER A 359 -29.91 -5.55 -3.70
C SER A 359 -30.53 -4.48 -2.80
N ALA A 360 -29.84 -3.35 -2.63
CA ALA A 360 -30.38 -2.15 -2.02
C ALA A 360 -31.42 -1.49 -2.96
N GLU A 361 -32.49 -2.23 -3.27
CA GLU A 361 -33.71 -1.75 -3.92
C GLU A 361 -34.94 -2.27 -3.15
N ARG A 362 -34.88 -2.21 -1.82
CA ARG A 362 -36.10 -2.06 -1.00
C ARG A 362 -36.16 -0.60 -0.57
N GLY A 363 -36.98 0.15 -1.30
CA GLY A 363 -37.05 1.60 -1.28
C GLY A 363 -37.45 2.23 0.06
N GLU A 364 -37.17 3.52 0.17
CA GLU A 364 -37.99 4.40 1.00
C GLU A 364 -39.29 4.74 0.23
N PRO A 365 -40.44 4.70 0.91
CA PRO A 365 -41.75 5.02 0.35
C PRO A 365 -41.98 6.52 0.08
#